data_AF-A0A076HYH0-F1
#
_entry.id   AF-A0A076HYH0-F1
#
_cell.length_a   1.000
_cell.length_b   1.000
_cell.length_c   1.000
_cell.angle_alpha   90.00
_cell.angle_beta   90.00
_cell.angle_gamma   90.00
#
_symmetry.space_group_name_H-M   'P 1'
#
loop_
_entity.id
_entity.type
_entity.pdbx_description
1 polymer ?
#
loop_
_entity_poly.entity_id
_entity_poly.type
_entity_poly.pdbx_seq_one_letter_code
_entity_poly.pdbx_strand_id
1 'polypeptide(L)'
;MAAKTSGSSPDKRRKYDEAFKVEALRLASESRSTQAAARELGISPKLLYRWQQAQVVAEVGSVEVARDPEVRALRAANKRLAQELDILKKALVIFGQPTP
;
A
#
# COMPACT_ATOMS: atom_id res chain seq x y z
N MET A 1 -14.13 -38.99 -29.35
CA MET A 1 -13.74 -37.63 -29.79
C MET A 1 -14.98 -36.74 -29.75
N ALA A 2 -15.13 -35.90 -28.73
CA ALA A 2 -16.18 -34.88 -28.72
C ALA A 2 -15.66 -33.65 -27.95
N ALA A 3 -15.38 -32.60 -28.70
CA ALA A 3 -14.87 -31.33 -28.22
C ALA A 3 -15.94 -30.60 -27.40
N LYS A 4 -15.57 -30.11 -26.21
CA LYS A 4 -16.36 -29.14 -25.47
C LYS A 4 -15.89 -27.75 -25.84
N THR A 5 -16.74 -27.01 -26.53
CA THR A 5 -16.62 -25.56 -26.73
C THR A 5 -16.94 -24.86 -25.41
N SER A 6 -16.12 -23.92 -24.97
CA SER A 6 -16.57 -22.90 -24.02
C SER A 6 -16.14 -21.53 -24.54
N GLY A 7 -17.08 -20.82 -25.17
CA GLY A 7 -16.89 -19.42 -25.52
C GLY A 7 -16.74 -18.60 -24.24
N SER A 8 -15.67 -17.83 -24.14
CA SER A 8 -15.48 -16.81 -23.11
C SER A 8 -15.66 -15.45 -23.77
N SER A 9 -16.79 -14.80 -23.51
CA SER A 9 -16.99 -13.38 -23.80
C SER A 9 -15.89 -12.55 -23.14
N PRO A 10 -15.44 -11.42 -23.73
CA PRO A 10 -14.35 -10.64 -23.17
C PRO A 10 -14.77 -10.12 -21.80
N ASP A 11 -14.16 -10.69 -20.76
CA ASP A 11 -14.42 -10.35 -19.36
C ASP A 11 -14.21 -8.84 -19.17
N LYS A 12 -15.32 -8.12 -18.93
CA LYS A 12 -15.30 -6.67 -18.75
C LYS A 12 -14.55 -6.40 -17.45
N ARG A 13 -13.25 -6.14 -17.56
CA ARG A 13 -12.35 -5.92 -16.41
C ARG A 13 -13.01 -4.96 -15.41
N ARG A 14 -13.23 -5.46 -14.19
CA ARG A 14 -13.74 -4.65 -13.07
C ARG A 14 -12.82 -3.45 -12.88
N LYS A 15 -13.41 -2.25 -12.87
CA LYS A 15 -12.72 -1.01 -12.53
C LYS A 15 -13.03 -0.68 -11.08
N TYR A 16 -12.02 -0.25 -10.35
CA TYR A 16 -12.11 0.24 -8.99
C TYR A 16 -11.75 1.72 -9.00
N ASP A 17 -12.39 2.51 -8.15
CA ASP A 17 -12.00 3.91 -7.97
C ASP A 17 -10.69 4.02 -7.17
N GLU A 18 -10.07 5.20 -7.21
CA GLU A 18 -8.80 5.41 -6.50
C GLU A 18 -9.00 5.42 -4.99
N ALA A 19 -10.15 5.86 -4.48
CA ALA A 19 -10.45 5.84 -3.05
C ALA A 19 -10.43 4.42 -2.49
N PHE A 20 -11.10 3.48 -3.17
CA PHE A 20 -11.08 2.06 -2.83
C PHE A 20 -9.68 1.48 -2.91
N LYS A 21 -8.91 1.84 -3.95
CA LYS A 21 -7.54 1.35 -4.11
C LYS A 21 -6.61 1.82 -2.99
N VAL A 22 -6.74 3.07 -2.56
CA VAL A 22 -6.00 3.62 -1.40
C VAL A 22 -6.35 2.85 -0.14
N GLU A 23 -7.64 2.66 0.12
CA GLU A 23 -8.10 1.93 1.31
C GLU A 23 -7.70 0.45 1.28
N ALA A 24 -7.76 -0.19 0.11
CA ALA A 24 -7.32 -1.56 -0.08
C ALA A 24 -5.81 -1.73 0.22
N LEU A 25 -4.99 -0.77 -0.21
CA LEU A 25 -3.56 -0.75 0.09
C LEU A 25 -3.29 -0.49 1.58
N ARG A 26 -4.05 0.41 2.22
CA ARG A 26 -3.99 0.66 3.67
C ARG A 26 -4.29 -0.62 4.44
N LEU A 27 -5.43 -1.25 4.17
CA LEU A 27 -5.82 -2.51 4.80
C LEU A 27 -4.78 -3.60 4.58
N ALA A 28 -4.23 -3.72 3.37
CA ALA A 28 -3.18 -4.70 3.09
C ALA A 28 -1.89 -4.46 3.90
N SER A 29 -1.57 -3.21 4.23
CA SER A 29 -0.41 -2.84 5.04
C SER A 29 -0.61 -3.12 6.54
N GLU A 30 -1.84 -3.08 7.02
CA GLU A 30 -2.20 -3.33 8.42
C GLU A 30 -2.55 -4.80 8.69
N SER A 31 -2.94 -5.53 7.64
CA SER A 31 -3.32 -6.93 7.72
C SER A 31 -2.12 -7.85 7.94
N ARG A 32 -2.36 -9.00 8.57
CA ARG A 32 -1.33 -10.06 8.72
C ARG A 32 -0.84 -10.61 7.39
N SER A 33 -1.64 -10.53 6.33
CA SER A 33 -1.24 -10.92 4.97
C SER A 33 -2.09 -10.23 3.89
N THR A 34 -1.49 -9.99 2.72
CA THR A 34 -2.21 -9.50 1.53
C THR A 34 -3.37 -10.42 1.13
N GLN A 35 -3.23 -11.73 1.36
CA GLN A 35 -4.29 -12.69 1.03
C GLN A 35 -5.51 -12.53 1.95
N ALA A 36 -5.31 -12.27 3.24
CA ALA A 36 -6.40 -12.00 4.16
C ALA A 36 -7.14 -10.71 3.79
N ALA A 37 -6.40 -9.62 3.54
CA ALA A 37 -6.96 -8.34 3.10
C ALA A 37 -7.77 -8.48 1.80
N ALA A 38 -7.25 -9.22 0.82
CA ALA A 38 -7.95 -9.43 -0.45
C ALA A 38 -9.26 -10.22 -0.27
N ARG A 39 -9.28 -11.22 0.64
CA ARG A 39 -10.50 -11.97 0.97
C ARG A 39 -11.54 -11.09 1.64
N GLU A 40 -11.13 -10.25 2.58
CA GLU A 40 -12.00 -9.30 3.27
C GLU A 40 -12.62 -8.28 2.32
N LEU A 41 -11.83 -7.78 1.36
CA LEU A 41 -12.28 -6.84 0.33
C LEU A 41 -13.03 -7.50 -0.84
N GLY A 42 -13.11 -8.83 -0.90
CA GLY A 42 -13.74 -9.54 -2.01
C GLY A 42 -13.03 -9.34 -3.36
N ILE A 43 -11.72 -9.06 -3.36
CA ILE A 43 -10.92 -8.85 -4.57
C ILE A 43 -9.91 -9.98 -4.77
N SER A 44 -9.37 -10.08 -5.99
CA SER A 44 -8.30 -11.04 -6.26
C SER A 44 -7.02 -10.65 -5.50
N PRO A 45 -6.37 -11.57 -4.75
CA PRO A 45 -5.07 -11.31 -4.14
C PRO A 45 -4.02 -10.86 -5.17
N LYS A 46 -4.07 -11.41 -6.38
CA LYS A 46 -3.16 -11.03 -7.49
C LYS A 46 -3.32 -9.57 -7.89
N LEU A 47 -4.55 -9.04 -7.85
CA LEU A 47 -4.80 -7.63 -8.12
C LEU A 47 -4.17 -6.75 -7.03
N LEU A 48 -4.37 -7.13 -5.76
CA LEU A 48 -3.84 -6.38 -4.63
C LEU A 48 -2.30 -6.38 -4.62
N TYR A 49 -1.66 -7.51 -4.91
CA TYR A 49 -0.20 -7.57 -5.09
C TYR A 49 0.30 -6.64 -6.20
N ARG A 50 -0.42 -6.57 -7.33
CA ARG A 50 -0.06 -5.66 -8.43
C ARG A 50 -0.17 -4.20 -8.01
N TRP A 51 -1.18 -3.84 -7.23
CA TRP A 51 -1.30 -2.49 -6.69
C TRP A 51 -0.18 -2.15 -5.71
N GLN A 52 0.19 -3.08 -4.82
CA GLN A 52 1.33 -2.91 -3.91
C GLN A 52 2.63 -2.72 -4.69
N GLN A 53 2.85 -3.52 -5.73
CA GLN A 53 4.02 -3.38 -6.59
C GLN A 53 4.06 -2.04 -7.31
N ALA A 54 2.91 -1.59 -7.86
CA ALA A 54 2.81 -0.29 -8.51
C ALA A 54 3.07 0.87 -7.54
N GLN A 55 2.63 0.75 -6.28
CA GLN A 55 2.91 1.74 -5.24
C GLN A 55 4.40 1.82 -4.92
N VAL A 56 5.08 0.67 -4.78
CA VAL A 56 6.53 0.62 -4.58
C VAL A 56 7.29 1.24 -5.74
N VAL A 57 6.89 0.93 -6.98
CA VAL A 57 7.48 1.53 -8.18
C VAL A 57 7.25 3.04 -8.23
N ALA A 58 6.07 3.52 -7.84
CA ALA A 58 5.80 4.96 -7.78
C ALA A 58 6.65 5.69 -6.72
N GLU A 59 6.94 5.02 -5.60
CA GLU A 59 7.66 5.63 -4.47
C GLU A 59 9.19 5.52 -4.61
N VAL A 60 9.70 4.46 -5.24
CA VAL A 60 11.15 4.12 -5.30
C VAL A 60 11.69 4.11 -6.75
N GLY A 61 10.82 4.10 -7.74
CA GLY A 61 11.16 3.95 -9.16
C GLY A 61 11.18 2.49 -9.64
N SER A 62 11.56 1.52 -8.80
CA SER A 62 11.50 0.10 -9.15
C SER A 62 11.41 -0.82 -7.92
N VAL A 63 11.03 -2.07 -8.14
CA VAL A 63 10.99 -3.09 -7.09
C VAL A 63 12.40 -3.52 -6.69
N GLU A 64 13.32 -3.53 -7.65
CA GLU A 64 14.73 -3.88 -7.47
C GLU A 64 15.39 -2.89 -6.51
N VAL A 65 15.23 -1.58 -6.74
CA VAL A 65 15.75 -0.54 -5.84
C VAL A 65 15.07 -0.63 -4.46
N ALA A 66 13.79 -0.99 -4.39
CA ALA A 66 13.11 -1.20 -3.10
C ALA A 66 13.61 -2.42 -2.30
N ARG A 67 14.30 -3.35 -2.97
CA ARG A 67 14.92 -4.52 -2.33
C ARG A 67 16.33 -4.26 -1.83
N ASP A 68 16.95 -3.18 -2.29
CA ASP A 68 18.27 -2.77 -1.85
C ASP A 68 18.27 -2.53 -0.33
N PRO A 69 19.16 -3.20 0.43
CA PRO A 69 19.22 -3.09 1.88
C PRO A 69 19.53 -1.66 2.35
N GLU A 70 20.35 -0.90 1.60
CA GLU A 70 20.69 0.48 1.93
C GLU A 70 19.46 1.38 1.76
N VAL A 71 18.74 1.24 0.65
CA VAL A 71 17.49 1.97 0.40
C VAL A 71 16.47 1.71 1.51
N ARG A 72 16.35 0.45 1.96
CA ARG A 72 15.47 0.09 3.07
C ARG A 72 15.90 0.72 4.39
N ALA A 73 17.19 0.68 4.71
CA ALA A 73 17.74 1.27 5.93
C ALA A 73 17.52 2.79 5.96
N LEU A 74 17.83 3.48 4.87
CA LEU A 74 17.62 4.92 4.73
C LEU A 74 16.14 5.30 4.87
N ARG A 75 15.23 4.53 4.28
CA ARG A 75 13.78 4.76 4.43
C ARG A 75 13.29 4.55 5.86
N ALA A 76 13.79 3.52 6.54
CA ALA A 76 13.46 3.30 7.96
C ALA A 76 13.96 4.46 8.84
N ALA A 77 15.18 4.95 8.60
CA ALA A 77 15.73 6.11 9.28
C ALA A 77 14.90 7.37 9.01
N ASN A 78 14.56 7.65 7.76
CA ASN A 78 13.71 8.79 7.40
C ASN A 78 12.33 8.72 8.04
N LYS A 79 11.70 7.54 8.09
CA LYS A 79 10.40 7.35 8.77
C LYS A 79 10.50 7.67 10.26
N ARG A 80 11.58 7.21 10.92
CA ARG A 80 11.84 7.50 12.33
C ARG A 80 12.04 9.00 12.56
N LEU A 81 12.87 9.66 11.75
CA LEU A 81 13.09 11.11 11.85
C LEU A 81 11.79 11.90 11.65
N ALA A 82 10.95 11.49 10.70
CA ALA A 82 9.64 12.12 10.48
C ALA A 82 8.73 12.00 11.72
N GLN A 83 8.74 10.84 12.40
CA GLN A 83 7.99 10.63 13.64
C GLN A 83 8.54 11.50 14.78
N GLU A 84 9.87 11.57 14.94
CA GLU A 84 10.51 12.42 15.94
C GLU A 84 10.16 13.89 15.72
N LEU A 85 10.20 14.37 14.47
CA LEU A 85 9.77 15.72 14.12
C LEU A 85 8.29 15.98 14.43
N ASP A 86 7.40 15.02 14.18
CA ASP A 86 5.98 15.15 14.50
C ASP A 86 5.74 15.26 16.02
N ILE A 87 6.44 14.44 16.81
CA ILE A 87 6.39 14.51 18.28
C ILE A 87 6.89 15.88 18.77
N LEU A 88 8.03 16.35 18.26
CA LEU A 88 8.59 17.65 18.64
C LEU A 88 7.67 18.81 18.27
N LYS A 89 7.05 18.77 17.08
CA LYS A 89 6.05 19.76 16.68
C LYS A 89 4.85 19.78 17.63
N LYS A 90 4.33 18.62 18.01
CA LYS A 90 3.24 18.50 18.99
C LYS A 90 3.64 19.06 20.35
N ALA A 91 4.85 18.76 20.83
CA ALA A 91 5.37 19.29 22.08
C ALA A 91 5.48 20.83 22.03
N LEU A 92 6.03 21.39 20.95
CA LEU A 92 6.12 22.84 20.77
C LEU A 92 4.76 23.53 20.81
N VAL A 93 3.73 22.94 20.20
CA VAL A 93 2.36 23.49 20.27
C VAL A 93 1.86 23.51 21.71
N ILE A 94 2.09 22.45 22.49
CA ILE A 94 1.64 22.36 23.90
C ILE A 94 2.40 23.36 24.78
N PHE A 95 3.73 23.42 24.67
CA PHE A 95 4.57 24.27 25.52
C PHE A 95 4.57 25.74 25.08
N GLY A 96 4.24 26.03 23.82
CA GLY A 96 4.18 27.38 23.27
C GLY A 96 2.83 28.08 23.46
N GLN A 97 1.81 27.40 23.97
CA GLN A 97 0.55 28.06 24.35
C GLN A 97 0.79 28.83 25.66
N PRO A 98 0.53 30.15 25.71
CA PRO A 98 0.58 30.88 26.98
C PRO A 98 -0.45 30.25 27.93
N THR A 99 0.01 29.82 29.09
CA THR A 99 -0.86 29.42 30.20
C THR A 99 -1.80 30.59 30.54
N PRO A 100 -3.10 30.35 30.78
CA PRO A 100 -4.02 31.39 31.25
C PRO A 100 -3.56 31.99 32.59
#